data_AF-A0A1S9CQW4-F1
#
_entry.id   AF-A0A1S9CQW4-F1
#
_cell.length_a   1.000
_cell.length_b   1.000
_cell.length_c   1.000
_cell.angle_alpha   90.00
_cell.angle_beta   90.00
_cell.angle_gamma   90.00
#
_symmetry.space_group_name_H-M   'P 1'
#
loop_
_entity.id
_entity.type
_entity.pdbx_description
1 polymer ?
#
loop_
_entity_poly.entity_id
_entity_poly.type
_entity_poly.pdbx_seq_one_letter_code
_entity_poly.pdbx_strand_id
1 'polypeptide(L)' 'MLADRLQNHFDALGVLGVHQVGYRRARSTTDNFLRLAEDVQHGFNKKEATIRVFFVILKKHLIRCSMKD' A
#
# COMPACT_ATOMS: atom_id res chain seq x y z
N MET A 1 17.91 -3.83 -16.38
CA MET A 1 16.98 -4.86 -16.90
C MET A 1 15.69 -4.21 -17.42
N LEU A 2 14.81 -4.94 -18.12
CA LEU A 2 13.50 -4.42 -18.58
C LEU A 2 12.63 -3.88 -17.43
N ALA A 3 12.63 -4.56 -16.29
CA ALA A 3 11.87 -4.17 -15.09
C ALA A 3 12.24 -2.77 -14.59
N ASP A 4 13.54 -2.46 -14.54
CA ASP A 4 14.03 -1.13 -14.13
C ASP A 4 13.55 -0.02 -15.06
N ARG A 5 13.58 -0.29 -16.38
CA ARG A 5 13.15 0.67 -17.41
C ARG A 5 11.66 0.95 -17.30
N LEU A 6 10.87 -0.09 -17.10
CA LEU A 6 9.42 0.01 -16.95
C LEU A 6 9.05 0.77 -15.67
N GLN A 7 9.72 0.45 -14.56
CA GLN A 7 9.50 1.13 -13.29
C GLN A 7 9.82 2.62 -13.38
N ASN A 8 11.00 2.98 -13.93
CA ASN A 8 11.37 4.38 -14.13
C ASN A 8 10.39 5.11 -15.05
N HIS A 9 9.88 4.44 -16.09
CA HIS A 9 8.88 5.02 -16.99
C HIS A 9 7.56 5.32 -16.27
N PHE A 10 7.06 4.38 -15.46
CA PHE A 10 5.85 4.60 -14.67
C PHE A 10 6.01 5.64 -13.56
N ASP A 11 7.19 5.70 -12.92
CA ASP A 11 7.53 6.77 -11.98
C ASP A 11 7.52 8.13 -12.70
N ALA A 12 8.11 8.23 -13.90
CA ALA A 12 8.14 9.47 -14.69
C ALA A 12 6.75 9.91 -15.18
N LEU A 13 5.86 8.96 -15.50
CA LEU A 13 4.48 9.26 -15.87
C LEU A 13 3.60 9.65 -14.66
N GLY A 14 4.09 9.49 -13.43
CA GLY A 14 3.32 9.80 -12.22
C GLY A 14 2.10 8.90 -12.00
N VAL A 15 2.04 7.74 -12.66
CA VAL A 15 0.89 6.82 -12.56
C VAL A 15 0.92 5.97 -11.29
N LEU A 16 2.08 5.88 -10.63
CA LEU A 16 2.24 5.21 -9.35
C LEU A 16 1.80 6.16 -8.24
N GLY A 17 0.85 5.72 -7.42
CA GLY A 17 0.32 6.53 -6.32
C GLY A 17 1.44 7.02 -5.40
N VAL A 18 1.35 8.28 -4.96
CA VAL A 18 2.35 8.90 -4.07
C VAL A 18 2.55 8.07 -2.80
N HIS A 19 1.48 7.40 -2.36
CA HIS A 19 1.46 6.58 -1.16
C HIS A 19 1.82 5.11 -1.38
N GLN A 20 2.05 4.68 -2.62
CA GLN A 20 2.46 3.32 -2.93
C GLN A 20 3.92 3.10 -2.48
N VAL A 21 4.09 2.13 -1.58
CA VAL A 21 5.40 1.80 -0.99
C VAL A 21 5.91 0.46 -1.51
N GLY A 22 5.01 -0.50 -1.75
CA GLY A 22 5.38 -1.85 -2.21
C GLY A 22 6.07 -1.84 -3.57
N TYR A 23 7.19 -2.58 -3.64
CA TYR A 23 8.02 -2.77 -4.85
C TYR A 23 8.55 -1.48 -5.49
N ARG A 24 8.55 -0.35 -4.77
CA ARG A 24 9.05 0.94 -5.27
C ARG A 24 10.50 1.15 -4.84
N ARG A 25 11.31 1.72 -5.73
CA ARG A 25 12.71 2.10 -5.41
C ARG A 25 12.73 3.12 -4.28
N ALA A 26 13.71 2.99 -3.39
CA ALA A 26 13.91 3.88 -2.23
C ALA A 26 12.67 4.01 -1.32
N ARG A 27 11.83 2.96 -1.26
CA ARG A 27 10.69 2.86 -0.36
C ARG A 27 10.76 1.52 0.37
N SER A 28 10.49 1.57 1.67
CA SER A 28 10.57 0.43 2.57
C SER A 28 9.27 0.26 3.37
N THR A 29 9.05 -0.94 3.89
CA THR A 29 7.93 -1.20 4.80
C THR A 29 7.97 -0.25 6.01
N THR A 30 9.16 0.11 6.48
CA THR A 30 9.36 1.08 7.57
C THR A 30 8.80 2.46 7.21
N ASP A 31 9.06 2.96 6.00
CA ASP A 31 8.52 4.25 5.55
C ASP A 31 6.98 4.26 5.57
N ASN A 32 6.36 3.12 5.24
CA ASN A 32 4.91 2.98 5.29
C ASN A 32 4.37 3.02 6.72
N PHE A 33 5.07 2.41 7.68
CA PHE A 33 4.69 2.43 9.09
C PHE A 33 4.87 3.81 9.72
N LEU A 34 5.96 4.51 9.38
CA LEU A 34 6.19 5.88 9.85
C LEU A 34 5.09 6.82 9.37
N ARG A 35 4.78 6.80 8.06
CA ARG A 35 3.70 7.62 7.51
C ARG A 35 2.35 7.32 8.16
N LEU A 36 2.03 6.04 8.35
CA LEU A 36 0.82 5.65 9.05
C LEU A 36 0.76 6.25 10.46
N ALA A 37 1.86 6.18 11.21
CA ALA A 37 1.92 6.72 12.56
C ALA A 37 1.71 8.24 12.55
N GLU A 38 2.31 8.94 11.58
CA GLU A 38 2.11 10.37 11.35
C GLU A 38 0.65 10.70 11.03
N ASP A 39 0.00 9.97 10.11
CA ASP A 39 -1.41 10.16 9.74
C ASP A 39 -2.33 10.00 10.96
N VAL A 40 -2.07 8.98 11.78
CA VAL A 40 -2.83 8.72 13.01
C VAL A 40 -2.61 9.83 14.04
N GLN A 41 -1.35 10.21 14.27
CA GLN A 41 -1.00 11.27 15.22
C GLN A 41 -1.60 12.62 14.80
N HIS A 42 -1.60 12.91 13.49
CA HIS A 42 -2.20 14.11 12.92
C HIS A 42 -3.71 14.17 13.19
N GLY A 43 -4.43 13.08 12.92
CA GLY A 43 -5.87 12.98 13.17
C GLY A 43 -6.22 13.16 14.66
N PHE A 44 -5.43 12.56 15.56
CA PHE A 44 -5.58 12.79 17.01
C PHE A 44 -5.38 14.25 17.39
N ASN A 45 -4.30 14.88 16.91
CA ASN A 45 -3.97 16.27 17.24
C ASN A 45 -5.02 17.26 16.74
N LYS A 46 -5.61 17.00 15.56
CA LYS A 46 -6.67 17.83 14.98
C LYS A 46 -8.07 17.52 15.48
N LYS A 47 -8.23 16.49 16.32
CA LYS A 47 -9.53 15.96 16.75
C LYS A 47 -10.43 15.56 15.57
N GLU A 48 -9.82 15.04 14.50
CA GLU A 48 -10.51 14.54 13.33
C GLU A 48 -10.83 13.04 13.51
N ALA A 49 -12.00 12.62 13.03
CA ALA A 49 -12.36 11.21 13.03
C ALA A 49 -11.39 10.42 12.13
N THR A 50 -10.58 9.56 12.74
CA THR A 50 -9.54 8.79 12.05
C THR A 50 -9.97 7.34 11.89
N ILE A 51 -10.16 6.88 10.66
CA ILE A 51 -10.58 5.50 10.33
C ILE A 51 -9.55 4.91 9.38
N ARG A 52 -9.16 3.65 9.63
CA ARG A 52 -8.28 2.90 8.73
C ARG A 52 -8.96 1.65 8.20
N VAL A 53 -8.95 1.50 6.88
CA VAL A 53 -9.46 0.31 6.19
C VAL A 53 -8.28 -0.57 5.77
N PHE A 54 -8.28 -1.81 6.25
CA PHE A 54 -7.35 -2.84 5.80
C PHE A 54 -8.04 -3.71 4.75
N PHE A 55 -7.47 -3.74 3.55
CA PHE A 55 -8.00 -4.55 2.46
C PHE A 55 -6.89 -5.41 1.85
N VAL A 56 -7.24 -6.64 1.51
CA VAL A 56 -6.36 -7.60 0.86
C VAL A 56 -7.05 -8.09 -0.42
N ILE A 57 -6.35 -7.98 -1.54
CA ILE A 57 -6.82 -8.56 -2.81
C ILE A 57 -6.47 -10.05 -2.81
N LEU A 58 -7.49 -10.90 -2.73
CA LEU A 58 -7.33 -12.34 -2.86
C LEU A 58 -7.34 -12.76 -4.33
N LYS A 59 -6.51 -13.73 -4.70
CA LYS A 59 -6.54 -14.33 -6.04
C LYS A 59 -7.85 -15.12 -6.25
N LYS A 60 -8.52 -14.89 -7.38
CA LYS A 60 -9.78 -15.56 -7.80
C LYS A 60 -9.72 -17.10 -7.96
N HIS A 61 -8.56 -17.75 -7.80
CA HIS A 61 -8.38 -19.19 -8.12
C HIS A 61 -8.09 -20.07 -6.90
N LEU A 62 -8.20 -19.55 -5.69
CA LEU A 62 -7.84 -20.28 -4.46
C LEU A 62 -8.99 -20.39 -3.44
N ILE A 63 -10.22 -20.55 -3.92
CA ILE A 63 -11.37 -20.87 -3.06
C ILE A 63 -12.02 -22.17 -3.57
N ARG A 64 -11.41 -23.30 -3.24
CA ARG A 64 -12.14 -24.52 -2.89
C ARG A 64 -11.98 -24.70 -1.38
N CYS A 65 -12.78 -23.97 -0.61
CA CYS A 65 -13.01 -24.35 0.78
C CYS A 65 -14.11 -25.42 0.77
N SER A 66 -13.72 -26.66 0.97
CA SER A 66 -14.63 -27.73 1.36
C SER A 66 -15.16 -27.37 2.75
N MET A 67 -16.42 -26.93 2.84
CA MET A 67 -17.14 -27.02 4.10
C MET A 67 -17.42 -28.51 4.31
N LYS A 68 -16.75 -29.12 5.29
CA LYS A 68 -17.21 -30.37 5.89
C LYS A 68 -17.89 -29.96 7.20
N ASP A 69 -19.16 -30.30 7.29
CA ASP A 69 -19.94 -30.28 8.53
C ASP A 69 -19.36 -31.25 9.57
#